data_AF-A0A1W1BNU6-F1
#
_entry.id   AF-A0A1W1BNU6-F1
#
_cell.length_a   1.000
_cell.length_b   1.000
_cell.length_c   1.000
_cell.angle_alpha   90.00
_cell.angle_beta   90.00
_cell.angle_gamma   90.00
#
_symmetry.space_group_name_H-M   'P 1'
#
loop_
_entity.id
_entity.type
_entity.pdbx_description
1 polymer ?
#
loop_
_entity_poly.entity_id
_entity_poly.type
_entity_poly.pdbx_seq_one_letter_code
_entity_poly.pdbx_strand_id
1 'polypeptide(L)'
;MKKILSIIAIGFSLSMSIQAKEIKINKQYQHSIVINLAGKQRMLTQKMSKEALLIAKGIDVESNTKSLKKTITLFDKTLIGLRDGDKSLKLPKTNNREIVKQIDKVIALWKNFKIHISKVVNGKIEKATLVAIDKENIPLLQNMNMVVEMYENDSDSHLDPQMAKTINLAGRQRMLTQKMTKELLLIANKLKSNANIESLKSTGELFKDTLTDLMTNNKEAMKDPDIAKRLVTVQTLWSEYQNVIANTGVSKREQQESKEKQDEISQKMTKELLTIANRVDAQEYTKNLKKTGELFDKTLTGLIKGDADLGLMGTKDEAITKQLIKVQNLWFGYKDIISNADVSDKGLKKAIAINIPLLKNMNKAVEMYEESVK
;
A
#
# COMPACT_ATOMS: atom_id res chain seq x y z
N MET A 1 -32.71 -56.55 24.64
CA MET A 1 -32.13 -56.16 23.33
C MET A 1 -32.49 -54.75 22.89
N LYS A 2 -33.78 -54.36 22.77
CA LYS A 2 -34.17 -53.01 22.30
C LYS A 2 -33.51 -51.84 23.07
N LYS A 3 -33.50 -51.86 24.41
CA LYS A 3 -32.85 -50.80 25.23
C LYS A 3 -31.32 -50.69 25.04
N ILE A 4 -30.62 -51.81 24.80
CA ILE A 4 -29.16 -51.81 24.58
C ILE A 4 -28.84 -51.25 23.19
N LEU A 5 -29.62 -51.61 22.17
CA LEU A 5 -29.51 -51.03 20.82
C LEU A 5 -29.79 -49.52 20.81
N SER A 6 -30.74 -49.03 21.61
CA SER A 6 -31.04 -47.59 21.73
C SER A 6 -29.89 -46.81 22.37
N ILE A 7 -29.25 -47.34 23.42
CA ILE A 7 -28.13 -46.67 24.11
C ILE A 7 -26.89 -46.63 23.21
N ILE A 8 -26.62 -47.71 22.46
CA ILE A 8 -25.51 -47.76 21.49
C ILE A 8 -25.74 -46.77 20.34
N ALA A 9 -26.98 -46.66 19.82
CA ALA A 9 -27.32 -45.71 18.77
C ALA A 9 -27.21 -44.24 19.21
N ILE A 10 -27.57 -43.92 20.46
CA ILE A 10 -27.42 -42.57 21.03
C ILE A 10 -25.95 -42.24 21.28
N GLY A 11 -25.14 -43.19 21.77
CA GLY A 11 -23.70 -43.00 21.95
C GLY A 11 -22.97 -42.75 20.63
N PHE A 12 -23.34 -43.50 19.58
CA PHE A 12 -22.80 -43.33 18.24
C PHE A 12 -23.18 -41.98 17.61
N SER A 13 -24.44 -41.53 17.74
CA SER A 13 -24.87 -40.23 17.21
C SER A 13 -24.25 -39.03 17.93
N LEU A 14 -24.04 -39.13 19.24
CA LEU A 14 -23.30 -38.12 20.02
C LEU A 14 -21.84 -38.02 19.54
N SER A 15 -21.17 -39.16 19.35
CA SER A 15 -19.76 -39.19 18.91
C SER A 15 -19.58 -38.60 17.50
N MET A 16 -20.48 -38.90 16.57
CA MET A 16 -20.48 -38.30 15.22
C MET A 16 -20.70 -36.79 15.26
N SER A 17 -21.56 -36.32 16.15
CA SER A 17 -21.87 -34.89 16.31
C SER A 17 -20.69 -34.11 16.90
N ILE A 18 -19.95 -34.71 17.85
CA ILE A 18 -18.71 -34.15 18.41
C ILE A 18 -17.63 -34.07 17.32
N GLN A 19 -17.42 -35.15 16.55
CA GLN A 19 -16.42 -35.19 15.49
C GLN A 19 -16.72 -34.21 14.35
N ALA A 20 -17.99 -34.06 13.96
CA ALA A 20 -18.41 -33.05 12.99
C ALA A 20 -18.15 -31.62 13.48
N LYS A 21 -18.37 -31.35 14.77
CA LYS A 21 -18.08 -30.04 15.40
C LYS A 21 -16.59 -29.74 15.40
N GLU A 22 -15.73 -30.70 15.76
CA GLU A 22 -14.27 -30.53 15.72
C GLU A 22 -13.75 -30.29 14.30
N ILE A 23 -14.27 -31.01 13.31
CA ILE A 23 -13.91 -30.80 11.89
C ILE A 23 -14.29 -29.38 11.45
N LYS A 24 -15.47 -28.89 11.84
CA LYS A 24 -15.94 -27.53 11.51
C LYS A 24 -15.05 -26.46 12.14
N ILE A 25 -14.72 -26.58 13.44
CA ILE A 25 -13.83 -25.64 14.14
C ILE A 25 -12.44 -25.62 13.50
N ASN A 26 -11.90 -26.80 13.17
CA ASN A 26 -10.60 -26.89 12.50
C ASN A 26 -10.60 -26.21 11.13
N LYS A 27 -11.67 -26.36 10.33
CA LYS A 27 -11.80 -25.66 9.04
C LYS A 27 -11.91 -24.14 9.21
N GLN A 28 -12.69 -23.67 10.18
CA GLN A 28 -12.83 -22.25 10.49
C GLN A 28 -11.49 -21.62 10.91
N TYR A 29 -10.74 -22.31 11.78
CA TYR A 29 -9.41 -21.87 12.21
C TYR A 29 -8.39 -21.93 11.07
N GLN A 30 -8.44 -22.93 10.18
CA GLN A 30 -7.60 -22.92 8.99
C GLN A 30 -7.92 -21.73 8.07
N HIS A 31 -9.20 -21.40 7.91
CA HIS A 31 -9.59 -20.26 7.08
C HIS A 31 -9.18 -18.91 7.66
N SER A 32 -9.22 -18.75 8.99
CA SER A 32 -8.71 -17.54 9.65
C SER A 32 -7.21 -17.34 9.37
N ILE A 33 -6.41 -18.41 9.36
CA ILE A 33 -4.99 -18.39 8.97
C ILE A 33 -4.82 -17.97 7.50
N VAL A 34 -5.64 -18.49 6.58
CA VAL A 34 -5.59 -18.12 5.16
C VAL A 34 -5.84 -16.62 4.97
N ILE A 35 -6.92 -16.07 5.57
CA ILE A 35 -7.23 -14.63 5.51
C ILE A 35 -6.10 -13.80 6.10
N ASN A 36 -5.54 -14.21 7.26
CA ASN A 36 -4.42 -13.52 7.88
C ASN A 36 -3.20 -13.49 6.95
N LEU A 37 -2.78 -14.64 6.41
CA LEU A 37 -1.58 -14.74 5.58
C LEU A 37 -1.74 -14.05 4.22
N ALA A 38 -2.93 -14.10 3.62
CA ALA A 38 -3.27 -13.30 2.45
C ALA A 38 -3.24 -11.79 2.79
N GLY A 39 -3.84 -11.39 3.92
CA GLY A 39 -3.81 -10.02 4.40
C GLY A 39 -2.40 -9.50 4.68
N LYS A 40 -1.50 -10.39 5.14
CA LYS A 40 -0.09 -10.11 5.40
C LYS A 40 0.66 -9.75 4.12
N GLN A 41 0.29 -10.33 2.97
CA GLN A 41 0.91 -10.00 1.69
C GLN A 41 0.75 -8.51 1.36
N ARG A 42 -0.44 -7.91 1.58
CA ARG A 42 -0.66 -6.46 1.42
C ARG A 42 0.31 -5.63 2.27
N MET A 43 0.53 -6.04 3.52
CA MET A 43 1.47 -5.35 4.41
C MET A 43 2.91 -5.48 3.92
N LEU A 44 3.30 -6.67 3.46
CA LEU A 44 4.65 -6.93 2.97
C LEU A 44 4.98 -6.10 1.72
N THR A 45 4.03 -5.86 0.81
CA THR A 45 4.26 -4.95 -0.34
C THR A 45 4.62 -3.54 0.13
N GLN A 46 3.88 -3.00 1.12
CA GLN A 46 4.15 -1.68 1.69
C GLN A 46 5.49 -1.66 2.46
N LYS A 47 5.77 -2.72 3.21
CA LYS A 47 7.01 -2.86 4.00
C LYS A 47 8.24 -2.91 3.11
N MET A 48 8.21 -3.63 1.98
CA MET A 48 9.32 -3.67 1.03
C MET A 48 9.61 -2.29 0.44
N SER A 49 8.56 -1.56 0.01
CA SER A 49 8.73 -0.19 -0.48
C SER A 49 9.29 0.72 0.62
N LYS A 50 8.79 0.64 1.86
CA LYS A 50 9.32 1.40 3.01
C LYS A 50 10.80 1.11 3.25
N GLU A 51 11.19 -0.17 3.28
CA GLU A 51 12.59 -0.60 3.49
C GLU A 51 13.50 -0.09 2.37
N ALA A 52 13.06 -0.16 1.11
CA ALA A 52 13.80 0.39 -0.01
C ALA A 52 14.00 1.92 0.10
N LEU A 53 12.97 2.64 0.55
CA LEU A 53 13.02 4.09 0.76
C LEU A 53 13.91 4.50 1.93
N LEU A 54 13.98 3.67 2.99
CA LEU A 54 14.91 3.88 4.11
C LEU A 54 16.36 3.69 3.67
N ILE A 55 16.64 2.65 2.88
CA ILE A 55 17.96 2.40 2.29
C ILE A 55 18.38 3.58 1.40
N ALA A 56 17.49 4.05 0.51
CA ALA A 56 17.77 5.19 -0.36
C ALA A 56 18.04 6.50 0.42
N LYS A 57 17.42 6.66 1.59
CA LYS A 57 17.65 7.78 2.52
C LYS A 57 18.91 7.64 3.37
N GLY A 58 19.63 6.53 3.30
CA GLY A 58 20.80 6.27 4.13
C GLY A 58 20.47 5.93 5.59
N ILE A 59 19.22 5.57 5.90
CA ILE A 59 18.77 5.26 7.26
C ILE A 59 18.92 3.76 7.51
N ASP A 60 19.74 3.39 8.50
CA ASP A 60 19.98 2.00 8.95
C ASP A 60 20.17 1.01 7.78
N VAL A 61 20.98 1.38 6.78
CA VAL A 61 21.08 0.72 5.48
C VAL A 61 21.27 -0.79 5.59
N GLU A 62 22.20 -1.24 6.44
CA GLU A 62 22.49 -2.66 6.61
C GLU A 62 21.28 -3.43 7.19
N SER A 63 20.66 -2.88 8.24
CA SER A 63 19.49 -3.46 8.90
C SER A 63 18.30 -3.53 7.94
N ASN A 64 18.03 -2.43 7.22
CA ASN A 64 16.95 -2.38 6.24
C ASN A 64 17.20 -3.30 5.04
N THR A 65 18.45 -3.46 4.58
CA THR A 65 18.78 -4.41 3.51
C THR A 65 18.56 -5.86 3.95
N LYS A 66 18.98 -6.21 5.17
CA LYS A 66 18.70 -7.54 5.76
C LYS A 66 17.20 -7.77 5.92
N SER A 67 16.47 -6.76 6.40
CA SER A 67 15.02 -6.83 6.56
C SER A 67 14.31 -6.98 5.20
N LEU A 68 14.73 -6.24 4.18
CA LEU A 68 14.19 -6.30 2.82
C LEU A 68 14.34 -7.70 2.21
N LYS A 69 15.53 -8.33 2.31
CA LYS A 69 15.75 -9.72 1.88
C LYS A 69 14.79 -10.70 2.56
N LYS A 70 14.58 -10.55 3.87
CA LYS A 70 13.63 -11.37 4.63
C LYS A 70 12.19 -11.13 4.19
N THR A 71 11.81 -9.87 3.96
CA THR A 71 10.46 -9.50 3.50
C THR A 71 10.16 -10.09 2.12
N ILE A 72 11.11 -10.03 1.16
CA ILE A 72 10.99 -10.66 -0.17
C ILE A 72 10.76 -12.17 -0.03
N THR A 73 11.62 -12.84 0.74
CA THR A 73 11.57 -14.30 0.92
C THR A 73 10.23 -14.73 1.54
N LEU A 74 9.76 -13.98 2.54
CA LEU A 74 8.48 -14.25 3.19
C LEU A 74 7.29 -14.02 2.24
N PHE A 75 7.34 -12.95 1.43
CA PHE A 75 6.31 -12.68 0.43
C PHE A 75 6.24 -13.81 -0.61
N ASP A 76 7.38 -14.18 -1.20
CA ASP A 76 7.47 -15.30 -2.15
C ASP A 76 6.87 -16.59 -1.57
N LYS A 77 7.35 -16.99 -0.38
CA LYS A 77 6.94 -18.25 0.25
C LYS A 77 5.44 -18.27 0.52
N THR A 78 4.90 -17.20 1.10
CA THR A 78 3.48 -17.15 1.43
C THR A 78 2.60 -17.00 0.18
N LEU A 79 3.02 -16.27 -0.85
CA LEU A 79 2.24 -16.15 -2.10
C LEU A 79 2.11 -17.49 -2.81
N ILE A 80 3.20 -18.26 -2.92
CA ILE A 80 3.17 -19.62 -3.46
C ILE A 80 2.37 -20.55 -2.54
N GLY A 81 2.56 -20.45 -1.22
CA GLY A 81 1.80 -21.24 -0.25
C GLY A 81 0.29 -21.00 -0.31
N LEU A 82 -0.17 -19.78 -0.59
CA LEU A 82 -1.60 -19.50 -0.78
C LEU A 82 -2.14 -20.21 -2.02
N ARG A 83 -1.35 -20.26 -3.09
CA ARG A 83 -1.74 -20.93 -4.34
C ARG A 83 -1.75 -22.45 -4.21
N ASP A 84 -0.61 -23.01 -3.80
CA ASP A 84 -0.30 -24.44 -3.94
C ASP A 84 -0.41 -25.21 -2.61
N GLY A 85 -0.55 -24.50 -1.49
CA GLY A 85 -0.50 -25.03 -0.13
C GLY A 85 0.92 -25.04 0.43
N ASP A 86 1.04 -24.87 1.75
CA ASP A 86 2.31 -24.99 2.48
C ASP A 86 2.02 -25.47 3.90
N LYS A 87 2.42 -26.72 4.21
CA LYS A 87 2.22 -27.33 5.54
C LYS A 87 2.91 -26.56 6.65
N SER A 88 4.09 -25.99 6.40
CA SER A 88 4.84 -25.21 7.39
C SER A 88 4.15 -23.89 7.75
N LEU A 89 3.33 -23.37 6.84
CA LEU A 89 2.51 -22.18 7.04
C LEU A 89 1.06 -22.51 7.43
N LYS A 90 0.73 -23.81 7.57
CA LYS A 90 -0.65 -24.30 7.77
C LYS A 90 -1.61 -23.82 6.67
N LEU A 91 -1.11 -23.63 5.46
CA LEU A 91 -1.90 -23.20 4.31
C LEU A 91 -2.40 -24.42 3.53
N PRO A 92 -3.72 -24.61 3.40
CA PRO A 92 -4.26 -25.55 2.42
C PRO A 92 -4.02 -25.02 1.00
N LYS A 93 -4.02 -25.93 0.02
CA LYS A 93 -4.07 -25.54 -1.38
C LYS A 93 -5.39 -24.82 -1.68
N THR A 94 -5.32 -23.74 -2.44
CA THR A 94 -6.54 -23.06 -2.91
C THR A 94 -7.15 -23.84 -4.06
N ASN A 95 -8.40 -24.29 -3.87
CA ASN A 95 -9.13 -25.06 -4.89
C ASN A 95 -10.09 -24.19 -5.71
N ASN A 96 -10.54 -23.06 -5.17
CA ASN A 96 -11.40 -22.12 -5.87
C ASN A 96 -10.63 -21.50 -7.06
N ARG A 97 -11.08 -21.83 -8.28
CA ARG A 97 -10.39 -21.49 -9.53
C ARG A 97 -10.25 -19.99 -9.76
N GLU A 98 -11.25 -19.20 -9.35
CA GLU A 98 -11.19 -17.74 -9.49
C GLU A 98 -10.16 -17.14 -8.53
N ILE A 99 -10.07 -17.66 -7.30
CA ILE A 99 -9.04 -17.23 -6.35
C ILE A 99 -7.65 -17.57 -6.88
N VAL A 100 -7.45 -18.79 -7.42
CA VAL A 100 -6.19 -19.20 -8.05
C VAL A 100 -5.81 -18.26 -9.19
N LYS A 101 -6.76 -17.94 -10.08
CA LYS A 101 -6.54 -17.02 -11.21
C LYS A 101 -6.14 -15.62 -10.74
N GLN A 102 -6.77 -15.13 -9.67
CA GLN A 102 -6.40 -13.84 -9.09
C GLN A 102 -5.02 -13.88 -8.41
N ILE A 103 -4.65 -14.98 -7.76
CA ILE A 103 -3.29 -15.18 -7.23
C ILE A 103 -2.26 -15.24 -8.35
N ASP A 104 -2.56 -15.90 -9.47
CA ASP A 104 -1.68 -15.96 -10.65
C ASP A 104 -1.40 -14.56 -11.24
N LYS A 105 -2.42 -13.68 -11.22
CA LYS A 105 -2.24 -12.27 -11.57
C LYS A 105 -1.32 -11.54 -10.59
N VAL A 106 -1.46 -11.79 -9.28
CA VAL A 106 -0.55 -11.25 -8.26
C VAL A 106 0.88 -11.75 -8.47
N ILE A 107 1.07 -13.03 -8.80
CA ILE A 107 2.39 -13.61 -9.11
C ILE A 107 3.03 -12.89 -10.31
N ALA A 108 2.27 -12.61 -11.37
CA ALA A 108 2.77 -11.87 -12.52
C ALA A 108 3.21 -10.44 -12.15
N LEU A 109 2.38 -9.70 -11.41
CA LEU A 109 2.73 -8.35 -10.92
C LEU A 109 3.95 -8.36 -10.00
N TRP A 110 4.02 -9.37 -9.12
CA TRP A 110 5.12 -9.55 -8.19
C TRP A 110 6.46 -9.78 -8.90
N LYS A 111 6.50 -10.53 -10.00
CA LYS A 111 7.74 -10.73 -10.78
C LYS A 111 8.37 -9.40 -11.20
N ASN A 112 7.56 -8.45 -11.67
CA ASN A 112 8.04 -7.12 -12.07
C ASN A 112 8.53 -6.31 -10.86
N PHE A 113 7.72 -6.25 -9.80
CA PHE A 113 8.06 -5.55 -8.56
C PHE A 113 9.35 -6.08 -7.90
N LYS A 114 9.53 -7.40 -7.91
CA LYS A 114 10.70 -8.08 -7.35
C LYS A 114 11.99 -7.69 -8.06
N ILE A 115 11.97 -7.43 -9.38
CA ILE A 115 13.14 -6.97 -10.11
C ILE A 115 13.66 -5.65 -9.53
N HIS A 116 12.76 -4.68 -9.33
CA HIS A 116 13.14 -3.36 -8.82
C HIS A 116 13.59 -3.40 -7.35
N ILE A 117 12.89 -4.16 -6.51
CA ILE A 117 13.31 -4.35 -5.11
C ILE A 117 14.67 -5.07 -5.01
N SER A 118 14.93 -6.04 -5.88
CA SER A 118 16.22 -6.76 -5.90
C SER A 118 17.38 -5.86 -6.32
N LYS A 119 17.14 -4.85 -7.17
CA LYS A 119 18.14 -3.81 -7.46
C LYS A 119 18.54 -3.08 -6.19
N VAL A 120 17.58 -2.63 -5.38
CA VAL A 120 17.85 -1.93 -4.11
C VAL A 120 18.61 -2.80 -3.12
N VAL A 121 18.26 -4.10 -3.02
CA VAL A 121 19.00 -5.08 -2.20
C VAL A 121 20.48 -5.16 -2.59
N ASN A 122 20.79 -4.97 -3.87
CA ASN A 122 22.15 -4.97 -4.42
C ASN A 122 22.80 -3.57 -4.44
N GLY A 123 22.28 -2.63 -3.66
CA GLY A 123 22.82 -1.28 -3.53
C GLY A 123 22.43 -0.32 -4.67
N LYS A 124 21.63 -0.76 -5.64
CA LYS A 124 21.16 0.08 -6.76
C LYS A 124 19.93 0.88 -6.33
N ILE A 125 20.17 2.10 -5.87
CA ILE A 125 19.17 3.02 -5.32
C ILE A 125 18.83 4.16 -6.28
N GLU A 126 18.92 3.93 -7.60
CA GLU A 126 18.63 4.96 -8.57
C GLU A 126 17.17 5.41 -8.45
N LYS A 127 16.94 6.70 -8.70
CA LYS A 127 15.61 7.29 -8.60
C LYS A 127 14.56 6.55 -9.44
N ALA A 128 14.91 6.16 -10.66
CA ALA A 128 14.01 5.40 -11.54
C ALA A 128 13.59 4.06 -10.92
N THR A 129 14.49 3.37 -10.23
CA THR A 129 14.20 2.13 -9.49
C THR A 129 13.17 2.38 -8.37
N LEU A 130 13.34 3.45 -7.60
CA LEU A 130 12.43 3.80 -6.50
C LEU A 130 11.04 4.24 -6.98
N VAL A 131 10.98 4.95 -8.12
CA VAL A 131 9.73 5.34 -8.77
C VAL A 131 8.99 4.12 -9.32
N ALA A 132 9.70 3.18 -9.94
CA ALA A 132 9.11 1.93 -10.40
C ALA A 132 8.53 1.12 -9.23
N ILE A 133 9.25 1.05 -8.10
CA ILE A 133 8.75 0.43 -6.86
C ILE A 133 7.45 1.07 -6.41
N ASP A 134 7.34 2.41 -6.36
CA ASP A 134 6.10 3.05 -5.93
C ASP A 134 4.93 2.80 -6.92
N LYS A 135 5.20 2.96 -8.22
CA LYS A 135 4.21 2.75 -9.28
C LYS A 135 3.67 1.32 -9.31
N GLU A 136 4.55 0.32 -9.18
CA GLU A 136 4.18 -1.10 -9.21
C GLU A 136 3.56 -1.56 -7.87
N ASN A 137 3.80 -0.83 -6.77
CA ASN A 137 3.22 -1.15 -5.46
C ASN A 137 1.69 -1.06 -5.45
N ILE A 138 1.11 -0.07 -6.13
CA ILE A 138 -0.34 0.19 -6.16
C ILE A 138 -1.12 -0.98 -6.78
N PRO A 139 -0.86 -1.40 -8.04
CA PRO A 139 -1.57 -2.52 -8.64
C PRO A 139 -1.32 -3.82 -7.88
N LEU A 140 -0.12 -4.03 -7.35
CA LEU A 140 0.17 -5.21 -6.53
C LEU A 140 -0.65 -5.23 -5.23
N LEU A 141 -0.76 -4.10 -4.54
CA LEU A 141 -1.60 -3.93 -3.34
C LEU A 141 -3.09 -4.18 -3.66
N GLN A 142 -3.60 -3.57 -4.73
CA GLN A 142 -5.00 -3.69 -5.15
C GLN A 142 -5.36 -5.15 -5.47
N ASN A 143 -4.54 -5.83 -6.28
CA ASN A 143 -4.81 -7.21 -6.65
C ASN A 143 -4.69 -8.16 -5.45
N MET A 144 -3.80 -7.87 -4.50
CA MET A 144 -3.73 -8.63 -3.24
C MET A 144 -4.93 -8.35 -2.32
N ASN A 145 -5.48 -7.13 -2.35
CA ASN A 145 -6.74 -6.83 -1.65
C ASN A 145 -7.92 -7.62 -2.22
N MET A 146 -7.99 -7.75 -3.54
CA MET A 146 -8.99 -8.61 -4.18
C MET A 146 -8.87 -10.07 -3.72
N VAL A 147 -7.65 -10.63 -3.64
CA VAL A 147 -7.46 -12.01 -3.12
C VAL A 147 -8.02 -12.15 -1.69
N VAL A 148 -7.76 -11.18 -0.81
CA VAL A 148 -8.27 -11.22 0.57
C VAL A 148 -9.80 -11.13 0.60
N GLU A 149 -10.40 -10.26 -0.22
CA GLU A 149 -11.85 -10.14 -0.32
C GLU A 149 -12.50 -11.41 -0.89
N MET A 150 -11.83 -12.10 -1.83
CA MET A 150 -12.33 -13.38 -2.33
C MET A 150 -12.26 -14.47 -1.26
N TYR A 151 -11.20 -14.53 -0.44
CA TYR A 151 -11.16 -15.45 0.72
C TYR A 151 -12.18 -15.08 1.80
N GLU A 152 -12.42 -13.80 2.06
CA GLU A 152 -13.46 -13.34 3.00
C GLU A 152 -14.85 -13.85 2.59
N ASN A 153 -15.13 -13.88 1.28
CA ASN A 153 -16.41 -14.29 0.72
C ASN A 153 -16.42 -15.73 0.20
N ASP A 154 -15.38 -16.52 0.48
CA ASP A 154 -15.29 -17.89 0.00
C ASP A 154 -16.30 -18.77 0.75
N SER A 155 -17.25 -19.34 0.02
CA SER A 155 -18.31 -20.19 0.57
C SER A 155 -17.77 -21.44 1.27
N ASP A 156 -16.58 -21.89 0.86
CA ASP A 156 -15.91 -23.06 1.42
C ASP A 156 -15.28 -22.80 2.80
N SER A 157 -15.19 -21.53 3.22
CA SER A 157 -14.53 -21.12 4.46
C SER A 157 -15.16 -21.69 5.73
N HIS A 158 -16.48 -21.87 5.73
CA HIS A 158 -17.31 -22.15 6.91
C HIS A 158 -17.10 -21.18 8.09
N LEU A 159 -16.29 -20.13 7.92
CA LEU A 159 -16.00 -19.10 8.91
C LEU A 159 -17.17 -18.13 8.97
N ASP A 160 -17.49 -17.66 10.18
CA ASP A 160 -18.49 -16.63 10.35
C ASP A 160 -18.09 -15.36 9.54
N PRO A 161 -18.96 -14.84 8.66
CA PRO A 161 -18.61 -13.69 7.80
C PRO A 161 -18.18 -12.45 8.59
N GLN A 162 -18.77 -12.22 9.76
CA GLN A 162 -18.42 -11.11 10.62
C GLN A 162 -17.01 -11.28 11.21
N MET A 163 -16.64 -12.50 11.59
CA MET A 163 -15.28 -12.81 12.03
C MET A 163 -14.25 -12.70 10.90
N ALA A 164 -14.57 -13.22 9.71
CA ALA A 164 -13.74 -13.07 8.51
C ALA A 164 -13.43 -11.59 8.21
N LYS A 165 -14.47 -10.75 8.25
CA LYS A 165 -14.37 -9.29 8.11
C LYS A 165 -13.47 -8.66 9.17
N THR A 166 -13.66 -9.07 10.42
CA THR A 166 -12.92 -8.54 11.58
C THR A 166 -11.42 -8.83 11.44
N ILE A 167 -11.05 -10.07 11.09
CA ILE A 167 -9.65 -10.47 10.85
C ILE A 167 -9.05 -9.70 9.67
N ASN A 168 -9.80 -9.53 8.57
CA ASN A 168 -9.34 -8.73 7.43
C ASN A 168 -9.07 -7.28 7.83
N LEU A 169 -10.02 -6.62 8.51
CA LEU A 169 -9.91 -5.22 8.90
C LEU A 169 -8.83 -5.00 9.97
N ALA A 170 -8.68 -5.90 10.94
CA ALA A 170 -7.55 -5.91 11.86
C ALA A 170 -6.21 -6.10 11.13
N GLY A 171 -6.15 -7.04 10.18
CA GLY A 171 -4.99 -7.25 9.32
C GLY A 171 -4.69 -6.08 8.39
N ARG A 172 -5.69 -5.26 8.05
CA ARG A 172 -5.52 -4.02 7.28
C ARG A 172 -4.81 -2.96 8.13
N GLN A 173 -5.06 -2.88 9.43
CA GLN A 173 -4.41 -1.90 10.30
C GLN A 173 -2.89 -1.97 10.25
N ARG A 174 -2.30 -3.17 10.34
CA ARG A 174 -0.83 -3.35 10.20
C ARG A 174 -0.30 -2.95 8.83
N MET A 175 -1.10 -3.07 7.78
CA MET A 175 -0.72 -2.59 6.44
C MET A 175 -0.72 -1.06 6.40
N LEU A 176 -1.76 -0.43 6.96
CA LEU A 176 -1.88 1.04 7.02
C LEU A 176 -0.70 1.64 7.78
N THR A 177 -0.22 1.03 8.87
CA THR A 177 0.98 1.53 9.57
C THR A 177 2.20 1.58 8.66
N GLN A 178 2.43 0.54 7.85
CA GLN A 178 3.54 0.50 6.91
C GLN A 178 3.34 1.50 5.76
N LYS A 179 2.10 1.61 5.26
CA LYS A 179 1.74 2.54 4.18
C LYS A 179 1.95 3.99 4.59
N MET A 180 1.54 4.39 5.81
CA MET A 180 1.76 5.74 6.31
C MET A 180 3.25 6.09 6.39
N THR A 181 4.08 5.18 6.93
CA THR A 181 5.54 5.42 6.94
C THR A 181 6.13 5.45 5.53
N LYS A 182 5.66 4.59 4.62
CA LYS A 182 6.05 4.61 3.21
C LYS A 182 5.73 5.98 2.59
N GLU A 183 4.51 6.48 2.74
CA GLU A 183 4.06 7.77 2.20
C GLU A 183 4.84 8.94 2.78
N LEU A 184 5.11 8.94 4.09
CA LEU A 184 5.98 9.92 4.71
C LEU A 184 7.41 9.88 4.11
N LEU A 185 7.93 8.68 3.84
CA LEU A 185 9.23 8.50 3.21
C LEU A 185 9.25 8.85 1.72
N LEU A 186 8.14 8.67 0.99
CA LEU A 186 7.99 9.12 -0.40
C LEU A 186 8.15 10.65 -0.46
N ILE A 187 7.46 11.37 0.43
CA ILE A 187 7.60 12.82 0.60
C ILE A 187 9.04 13.18 0.98
N ALA A 188 9.61 12.51 1.99
CA ALA A 188 10.95 12.81 2.49
C ALA A 188 12.07 12.55 1.45
N ASN A 189 11.94 11.51 0.63
CA ASN A 189 12.87 11.19 -0.46
C ASN A 189 12.72 12.12 -1.66
N LYS A 190 11.67 12.97 -1.71
CA LYS A 190 11.33 13.82 -2.86
C LYS A 190 11.26 12.98 -4.16
N LEU A 191 10.71 11.76 -4.04
CA LEU A 191 10.47 10.91 -5.20
C LEU A 191 9.38 11.53 -6.06
N LYS A 192 9.54 11.35 -7.36
CA LYS A 192 8.77 12.04 -8.39
C LYS A 192 8.12 10.96 -9.23
N SER A 193 6.79 10.93 -9.34
CA SER A 193 6.15 10.04 -10.29
C SER A 193 6.59 10.44 -11.69
N ASN A 194 7.32 9.56 -12.39
CA ASN A 194 7.87 9.87 -13.72
C ASN A 194 6.79 9.99 -14.82
N ALA A 195 5.50 9.84 -14.50
CA ALA A 195 4.42 9.87 -15.50
C ALA A 195 4.45 11.15 -16.35
N ASN A 196 4.73 12.30 -15.72
CA ASN A 196 4.86 13.58 -16.43
C ASN A 196 6.28 13.81 -16.97
N ILE A 197 7.29 13.03 -16.57
CA ILE A 197 8.69 13.26 -16.96
C ILE A 197 9.00 12.67 -18.34
N GLU A 198 8.36 11.56 -18.72
CA GLU A 198 8.49 11.00 -20.08
C GLU A 198 7.75 11.85 -21.13
N SER A 199 6.63 12.49 -20.78
CA SER A 199 5.89 13.40 -21.67
C SER A 199 6.56 14.77 -21.86
N LEU A 200 7.30 15.27 -20.87
CA LEU A 200 7.97 16.58 -20.93
C LEU A 200 9.23 16.62 -21.82
N LYS A 201 9.61 15.51 -22.45
CA LYS A 201 10.87 15.39 -23.25
C LYS A 201 10.73 15.61 -24.75
N SER A 202 9.54 15.94 -25.28
CA SER A 202 9.35 16.06 -26.73
C SER A 202 8.28 17.08 -27.09
N THR A 203 8.61 18.05 -27.97
CA THR A 203 7.72 18.94 -28.76
C THR A 203 6.67 19.81 -28.04
N GLY A 204 6.39 20.99 -28.61
CA GLY A 204 5.42 21.95 -28.08
C GLY A 204 3.98 21.41 -27.88
N GLU A 205 3.58 20.39 -28.64
CA GLU A 205 2.24 19.79 -28.55
C GLU A 205 2.05 18.97 -27.26
N LEU A 206 3.03 18.15 -26.87
CA LEU A 206 2.98 17.42 -25.59
C LEU A 206 3.04 18.36 -24.37
N PHE A 207 3.66 19.54 -24.50
CA PHE A 207 3.63 20.57 -23.45
C PHE A 207 2.23 21.12 -23.21
N LYS A 208 1.48 21.42 -24.29
CA LYS A 208 0.09 21.87 -24.20
C LYS A 208 -0.79 20.83 -23.52
N ASP A 209 -0.64 19.56 -23.89
CA ASP A 209 -1.42 18.47 -23.32
C ASP A 209 -1.06 18.23 -21.86
N THR A 210 0.22 18.26 -21.50
CA THR A 210 0.69 18.13 -20.11
C THR A 210 0.21 19.30 -19.24
N LEU A 211 0.26 20.54 -19.75
CA LEU A 211 -0.26 21.71 -19.02
C LEU A 211 -1.77 21.63 -18.85
N THR A 212 -2.49 21.21 -19.89
CA THR A 212 -3.95 21.03 -19.86
C THR A 212 -4.33 19.93 -18.86
N ASP A 213 -3.64 18.80 -18.86
CA ASP A 213 -3.83 17.71 -17.90
C ASP A 213 -3.58 18.20 -16.46
N LEU A 214 -2.46 18.90 -16.23
CA LEU A 214 -2.13 19.48 -14.92
C LEU A 214 -3.23 20.43 -14.42
N MET A 215 -3.74 21.32 -15.27
CA MET A 215 -4.80 22.27 -14.89
C MET A 215 -6.18 21.60 -14.73
N THR A 216 -6.49 20.58 -15.54
CA THR A 216 -7.84 19.98 -15.57
C THR A 216 -8.01 18.92 -14.49
N ASN A 217 -6.98 18.10 -14.27
CA ASN A 217 -7.03 16.94 -13.38
C ASN A 217 -6.52 17.22 -11.96
N ASN A 218 -5.88 18.38 -11.71
CA ASN A 218 -5.34 18.74 -10.39
C ASN A 218 -5.99 20.00 -9.77
N LYS A 219 -7.31 20.14 -9.90
CA LYS A 219 -8.08 21.31 -9.42
C LYS A 219 -7.82 21.70 -7.96
N GLU A 220 -7.59 20.72 -7.08
CA GLU A 220 -7.24 21.00 -5.68
C GLU A 220 -5.83 21.56 -5.54
N ALA A 221 -4.87 21.08 -6.32
CA ALA A 221 -3.51 21.59 -6.31
C ALA A 221 -3.42 23.03 -6.82
N MET A 222 -4.33 23.43 -7.71
CA MET A 222 -4.44 24.81 -8.20
C MET A 222 -4.82 25.84 -7.12
N LYS A 223 -5.29 25.39 -5.94
CA LYS A 223 -5.53 26.28 -4.79
C LYS A 223 -4.22 26.74 -4.11
N ASP A 224 -3.09 26.11 -4.43
CA ASP A 224 -1.79 26.50 -3.89
C ASP A 224 -1.25 27.75 -4.63
N PRO A 225 -1.02 28.88 -3.93
CA PRO A 225 -0.57 30.12 -4.56
C PRO A 225 0.77 30.00 -5.30
N ASP A 226 1.68 29.13 -4.85
CA ASP A 226 2.97 28.91 -5.52
C ASP A 226 2.78 28.12 -6.82
N ILE A 227 1.88 27.13 -6.83
CA ILE A 227 1.51 26.41 -8.06
C ILE A 227 0.88 27.39 -9.05
N ALA A 228 -0.07 28.21 -8.62
CA ALA A 228 -0.73 29.21 -9.47
C ALA A 228 0.28 30.19 -10.09
N LYS A 229 1.20 30.74 -9.28
CA LYS A 229 2.24 31.66 -9.77
C LYS A 229 3.16 31.01 -10.81
N ARG A 230 3.56 29.77 -10.59
CA ARG A 230 4.42 29.02 -11.52
C ARG A 230 3.68 28.68 -12.81
N LEU A 231 2.38 28.36 -12.75
CA LEU A 231 1.57 28.14 -13.94
C LEU A 231 1.48 29.41 -14.81
N VAL A 232 1.31 30.59 -14.19
CA VAL A 232 1.40 31.87 -14.91
C VAL A 232 2.77 32.02 -15.58
N THR A 233 3.85 31.67 -14.88
CA THR A 233 5.22 31.70 -15.44
C THR A 233 5.34 30.77 -16.66
N VAL A 234 4.79 29.55 -16.61
CA VAL A 234 4.76 28.61 -17.73
C VAL A 234 3.95 29.16 -18.91
N GLN A 235 2.79 29.78 -18.65
CA GLN A 235 1.96 30.40 -19.70
C GLN A 235 2.70 31.55 -20.41
N THR A 236 3.43 32.37 -19.66
CA THR A 236 4.27 33.44 -20.21
C THR A 236 5.37 32.87 -21.11
N LEU A 237 6.15 31.90 -20.61
CA LEU A 237 7.21 31.25 -21.38
C LEU A 237 6.68 30.56 -22.65
N TRP A 238 5.49 29.96 -22.59
CA TRP A 238 4.85 29.36 -23.76
C TRP A 238 4.52 30.41 -24.83
N SER A 239 4.02 31.57 -24.41
CA SER A 239 3.71 32.69 -25.31
C SER A 239 4.99 33.24 -25.98
N GLU A 240 6.08 33.34 -25.21
CA GLU A 240 7.41 33.69 -25.73
C GLU A 240 7.91 32.68 -26.77
N TYR A 241 7.77 31.38 -26.48
CA TYR A 241 8.15 30.30 -27.41
C TYR A 241 7.40 30.41 -28.74
N GLN A 242 6.08 30.63 -28.71
CA GLN A 242 5.26 30.80 -29.91
C GLN A 242 5.67 32.04 -30.71
N ASN A 243 6.03 33.13 -30.02
CA ASN A 243 6.50 34.36 -30.65
C ASN A 243 7.84 34.14 -31.39
N VAL A 244 8.79 33.41 -30.78
CA VAL A 244 10.06 33.07 -31.44
C VAL A 244 9.83 32.29 -32.73
N ILE A 245 8.91 31.30 -32.73
CA ILE A 245 8.55 30.54 -33.92
C ILE A 245 7.95 31.46 -34.99
N ALA A 246 6.97 32.29 -34.62
CA ALA A 246 6.27 33.17 -35.55
C ALA A 246 7.19 34.20 -36.25
N ASN A 247 8.28 34.59 -35.58
CA ASN A 247 9.22 35.61 -36.06
C ASN A 247 10.56 35.04 -36.54
N THR A 248 10.62 33.73 -36.83
CA THR A 248 11.85 33.12 -37.34
C THR A 248 12.06 33.46 -38.82
N GLY A 249 13.18 34.12 -39.14
CA GLY A 249 13.60 34.40 -40.51
C GLY A 249 13.99 33.14 -41.29
N VAL A 250 14.12 33.27 -42.61
CA VAL A 250 14.42 32.15 -43.53
C VAL A 250 15.91 31.85 -43.66
N SER A 251 16.81 32.74 -43.21
CA SER A 251 18.25 32.48 -43.32
C SER A 251 18.69 31.40 -42.32
N LYS A 252 19.74 30.64 -42.68
CA LYS A 252 20.31 29.61 -41.80
C LYS A 252 20.74 30.16 -40.43
N ARG A 253 21.23 31.40 -40.40
CA ARG A 253 21.66 32.06 -39.16
C ARG A 253 20.46 32.40 -38.27
N GLU A 254 19.41 33.00 -38.82
CA GLU A 254 18.19 33.32 -38.07
C GLU A 254 17.47 32.06 -37.58
N GLN A 255 17.47 30.99 -38.40
CA GLN A 255 16.94 29.69 -37.99
C GLN A 255 17.73 29.07 -36.84
N GLN A 256 19.06 29.19 -36.86
CA GLN A 256 19.92 28.69 -35.78
C GLN A 256 19.72 29.50 -34.48
N GLU A 257 19.72 30.83 -34.55
CA GLU A 257 19.48 31.71 -33.40
C GLU A 257 18.06 31.51 -32.81
N SER A 258 17.07 31.29 -33.67
CA SER A 258 15.70 30.95 -33.25
C SER A 258 15.64 29.61 -32.53
N LYS A 259 16.33 28.59 -33.07
CA LYS A 259 16.39 27.26 -32.46
C LYS A 259 17.03 27.30 -31.07
N GLU A 260 18.12 28.04 -30.89
CA GLU A 260 18.77 28.20 -29.58
C GLU A 260 17.84 28.86 -28.56
N LYS A 261 17.10 29.90 -28.96
CA LYS A 261 16.09 30.55 -28.10
C LYS A 261 14.93 29.61 -27.76
N GLN A 262 14.45 28.84 -28.74
CA GLN A 262 13.42 27.82 -28.52
C GLN A 262 13.87 26.77 -27.51
N ASP A 263 15.09 26.27 -27.63
CA ASP A 263 15.66 25.28 -26.71
C ASP A 263 15.80 25.86 -25.29
N GLU A 264 16.26 27.10 -25.15
CA GLU A 264 16.37 27.78 -23.84
C GLU A 264 15.00 27.93 -23.16
N ILE A 265 13.99 28.41 -23.90
CA ILE A 265 12.63 28.60 -23.36
C ILE A 265 12.02 27.24 -23.00
N SER A 266 12.22 26.21 -23.82
CA SER A 266 11.76 24.83 -23.55
C SER A 266 12.37 24.27 -22.26
N GLN A 267 13.67 24.48 -22.02
CA GLN A 267 14.32 24.08 -20.78
C GLN A 267 13.75 24.80 -19.55
N LYS A 268 13.48 26.11 -19.64
CA LYS A 268 12.86 26.89 -18.56
C LYS A 268 11.44 26.41 -18.25
N MET A 269 10.60 26.20 -19.27
CA MET A 269 9.25 25.66 -19.10
C MET A 269 9.27 24.28 -18.46
N THR A 270 10.16 23.40 -18.94
CA THR A 270 10.36 22.06 -18.38
C THR A 270 10.70 22.13 -16.89
N LYS A 271 11.59 23.04 -16.49
CA LYS A 271 11.96 23.22 -15.08
C LYS A 271 10.78 23.66 -14.20
N GLU A 272 9.96 24.59 -14.69
CA GLU A 272 8.78 25.07 -13.95
C GLU A 272 7.69 24.00 -13.87
N LEU A 273 7.38 23.32 -14.97
CA LEU A 273 6.44 22.20 -15.01
C LEU A 273 6.88 21.04 -14.11
N LEU A 274 8.17 20.72 -14.11
CA LEU A 274 8.73 19.75 -13.16
C LEU A 274 8.54 20.22 -11.72
N THR A 275 8.68 21.51 -11.42
CA THR A 275 8.51 22.03 -10.05
C THR A 275 7.05 21.95 -9.61
N ILE A 276 6.12 22.31 -10.50
CA ILE A 276 4.67 22.17 -10.29
C ILE A 276 4.32 20.70 -10.04
N ALA A 277 4.70 19.79 -10.94
CA ALA A 277 4.45 18.36 -10.81
C ALA A 277 4.98 17.80 -9.49
N ASN A 278 6.19 18.20 -9.06
CA ASN A 278 6.74 17.77 -7.76
C ASN A 278 5.86 18.21 -6.58
N ARG A 279 5.29 19.40 -6.66
CA ARG A 279 4.46 19.97 -5.60
C ARG A 279 3.08 19.32 -5.58
N VAL A 280 2.52 19.02 -6.74
CA VAL A 280 1.31 18.22 -6.90
C VAL A 280 1.49 16.83 -6.32
N ASP A 281 2.56 16.11 -6.68
CA ASP A 281 2.89 14.78 -6.13
C ASP A 281 3.02 14.84 -4.60
N ALA A 282 3.72 15.83 -4.06
CA ALA A 282 3.87 16.00 -2.61
C ALA A 282 2.53 16.28 -1.91
N GLN A 283 1.65 17.07 -2.51
CA GLN A 283 0.29 17.30 -1.99
C GLN A 283 -0.56 16.03 -2.07
N GLU A 284 -0.45 15.26 -3.16
CA GLU A 284 -1.15 13.98 -3.32
C GLU A 284 -0.68 12.98 -2.26
N TYR A 285 0.62 12.81 -2.07
CA TYR A 285 1.17 11.95 -1.02
C TYR A 285 0.73 12.42 0.38
N THR A 286 0.70 13.73 0.64
CA THR A 286 0.20 14.29 1.91
C THR A 286 -1.28 14.00 2.12
N LYS A 287 -2.10 14.14 1.08
CA LYS A 287 -3.53 13.82 1.10
C LYS A 287 -3.76 12.33 1.35
N ASN A 288 -3.01 11.48 0.66
CA ASN A 288 -3.08 10.03 0.82
C ASN A 288 -2.64 9.60 2.23
N LEU A 289 -1.61 10.24 2.78
CA LEU A 289 -1.14 10.04 4.14
C LEU A 289 -2.23 10.35 5.18
N LYS A 290 -2.87 11.53 5.07
CA LYS A 290 -3.98 11.94 5.94
C LYS A 290 -5.15 10.97 5.87
N LYS A 291 -5.61 10.63 4.66
CA LYS A 291 -6.69 9.65 4.44
C LYS A 291 -6.35 8.28 5.03
N THR A 292 -5.10 7.84 4.90
CA THR A 292 -4.62 6.57 5.47
C THR A 292 -4.67 6.60 7.00
N GLY A 293 -4.31 7.74 7.61
CA GLY A 293 -4.42 7.96 9.06
C GLY A 293 -5.86 7.99 9.55
N GLU A 294 -6.77 8.67 8.86
CA GLU A 294 -8.20 8.70 9.17
C GLU A 294 -8.83 7.30 9.10
N LEU A 295 -8.48 6.53 8.06
CA LEU A 295 -8.96 5.15 7.90
C LEU A 295 -8.44 4.24 9.01
N PHE A 296 -7.19 4.42 9.45
CA PHE A 296 -6.62 3.70 10.60
C PHE A 296 -7.40 4.04 11.88
N ASP A 297 -7.62 5.32 12.15
CA ASP A 297 -8.34 5.81 13.34
C ASP A 297 -9.78 5.29 13.41
N LYS A 298 -10.52 5.38 12.29
CA LYS A 298 -11.89 4.86 12.18
C LYS A 298 -11.93 3.36 12.42
N THR A 299 -11.08 2.59 11.74
CA THR A 299 -11.09 1.13 11.85
C THR A 299 -10.65 0.66 13.24
N LEU A 300 -9.62 1.26 13.85
CA LEU A 300 -9.18 0.91 15.20
C LEU A 300 -10.30 1.17 16.22
N THR A 301 -11.00 2.29 16.08
CA THR A 301 -12.16 2.61 16.92
C THR A 301 -13.29 1.60 16.70
N GLY A 302 -13.58 1.25 15.45
CA GLY A 302 -14.59 0.25 15.09
C GLY A 302 -14.27 -1.15 15.61
N LEU A 303 -13.00 -1.56 15.65
CA LEU A 303 -12.59 -2.84 16.24
C LEU A 303 -12.84 -2.88 17.76
N ILE A 304 -12.70 -1.74 18.45
CA ILE A 304 -12.91 -1.62 19.90
C ILE A 304 -14.40 -1.50 20.23
N LYS A 305 -15.12 -0.57 19.57
CA LYS A 305 -16.46 -0.13 19.98
C LYS A 305 -17.58 -0.54 19.02
N GLY A 306 -17.24 -1.03 17.85
CA GLY A 306 -18.17 -1.20 16.73
C GLY A 306 -18.22 0.02 15.81
N ASP A 307 -18.56 -0.22 14.56
CA ASP A 307 -18.76 0.77 13.50
C ASP A 307 -19.66 0.14 12.42
N ALA A 308 -20.87 0.67 12.26
CA ALA A 308 -21.87 0.10 11.35
C ALA A 308 -21.46 0.21 9.87
N ASP A 309 -20.79 1.30 9.48
CA ASP A 309 -20.35 1.52 8.09
C ASP A 309 -19.28 0.50 7.68
N LEU A 310 -18.43 0.12 8.63
CA LEU A 310 -17.40 -0.90 8.43
C LEU A 310 -17.92 -2.33 8.62
N GLY A 311 -19.17 -2.49 9.07
CA GLY A 311 -19.73 -3.76 9.47
C GLY A 311 -18.93 -4.38 10.62
N LEU A 312 -18.57 -3.59 11.63
CA LEU A 312 -17.86 -4.04 12.82
C LEU A 312 -18.79 -3.97 14.04
N MET A 313 -18.90 -5.07 14.79
CA MET A 313 -19.68 -5.10 16.04
C MET A 313 -18.90 -4.64 17.27
N GLY A 314 -17.57 -4.47 17.13
CA GLY A 314 -16.66 -4.30 18.26
C GLY A 314 -16.37 -5.63 18.97
N THR A 315 -15.22 -5.72 19.60
CA THR A 315 -14.86 -6.92 20.39
C THR A 315 -15.53 -6.89 21.76
N LYS A 316 -16.04 -8.04 22.21
CA LYS A 316 -16.48 -8.26 23.60
C LYS A 316 -15.41 -8.95 24.45
N ASP A 317 -14.36 -9.45 23.82
CA ASP A 317 -13.22 -10.07 24.49
C ASP A 317 -12.34 -8.99 25.15
N GLU A 318 -12.24 -9.04 26.48
CA GLU A 318 -11.47 -8.07 27.26
C GLU A 318 -9.97 -8.08 26.94
N ALA A 319 -9.39 -9.24 26.63
CA ALA A 319 -7.98 -9.35 26.31
C ALA A 319 -7.70 -8.68 24.96
N ILE A 320 -8.56 -8.90 23.96
CA ILE A 320 -8.48 -8.24 22.66
C ILE A 320 -8.65 -6.72 22.83
N THR A 321 -9.63 -6.27 23.63
CA THR A 321 -9.82 -4.85 23.94
C THR A 321 -8.57 -4.22 24.55
N LYS A 322 -7.98 -4.86 25.57
CA LYS A 322 -6.72 -4.39 26.20
C LYS A 322 -5.58 -4.31 25.18
N GLN A 323 -5.50 -5.25 24.24
CA GLN A 323 -4.48 -5.23 23.19
C GLN A 323 -4.71 -4.10 22.19
N LEU A 324 -5.96 -3.82 21.78
CA LEU A 324 -6.29 -2.70 20.89
C LEU A 324 -6.08 -1.34 21.56
N ILE A 325 -6.31 -1.21 22.88
CA ILE A 325 -5.99 0.01 23.63
C ILE A 325 -4.47 0.30 23.59
N LYS A 326 -3.61 -0.72 23.66
CA LYS A 326 -2.15 -0.53 23.48
C LYS A 326 -1.83 0.02 22.08
N VAL A 327 -2.52 -0.46 21.05
CA VAL A 327 -2.39 0.07 19.68
C VAL A 327 -2.86 1.52 19.62
N GLN A 328 -3.98 1.86 20.26
CA GLN A 328 -4.51 3.23 20.32
C GLN A 328 -3.56 4.21 21.01
N ASN A 329 -2.91 3.80 22.11
CA ASN A 329 -1.94 4.64 22.80
C ASN A 329 -0.69 4.90 21.95
N LEU A 330 -0.20 3.89 21.25
CA LEU A 330 0.91 4.06 20.29
C LEU A 330 0.51 4.95 19.11
N TRP A 331 -0.74 4.82 18.64
CA TRP A 331 -1.29 5.63 17.56
C TRP A 331 -1.39 7.11 17.94
N PHE A 332 -1.77 7.47 19.16
CA PHE A 332 -1.83 8.86 19.61
C PHE A 332 -0.52 9.62 19.36
N GLY A 333 0.62 9.01 19.72
CA GLY A 333 1.93 9.61 19.48
C GLY A 333 2.36 9.66 18.01
N TYR A 334 1.72 8.87 17.14
CA TYR A 334 1.97 8.81 15.70
C TYR A 334 1.05 9.77 14.91
N LYS A 335 -0.19 9.94 15.36
CA LYS A 335 -1.26 10.69 14.68
C LYS A 335 -0.83 12.10 14.32
N ASP A 336 -0.19 12.82 15.24
CA ASP A 336 0.30 14.19 14.98
C ASP A 336 1.32 14.26 13.84
N ILE A 337 2.20 13.26 13.73
CA ILE A 337 3.21 13.19 12.66
C ILE A 337 2.52 12.97 11.32
N ILE A 338 1.49 12.11 11.29
CA ILE A 338 0.73 11.78 10.09
C ILE A 338 -0.14 12.95 9.64
N SER A 339 -0.90 13.55 10.56
CA SER A 339 -1.79 14.68 10.29
C SER A 339 -1.04 15.90 9.78
N ASN A 340 0.18 16.13 10.27
CA ASN A 340 1.01 17.25 9.86
C ASN A 340 1.97 16.91 8.72
N ALA A 341 2.03 15.64 8.27
CA ALA A 341 3.02 15.13 7.33
C ALA A 341 4.45 15.58 7.70
N ASP A 342 4.81 15.46 8.98
CA ASP A 342 6.09 15.95 9.51
C ASP A 342 7.27 15.10 8.99
N VAL A 343 7.89 15.60 7.92
CA VAL A 343 9.08 15.02 7.28
C VAL A 343 10.39 15.58 7.81
N SER A 344 10.37 16.32 8.93
CA SER A 344 11.60 16.72 9.62
C SER A 344 12.38 15.50 10.11
N ASP A 345 13.68 15.63 10.33
CA ASP A 345 14.49 14.52 10.87
C ASP A 345 13.96 14.01 12.21
N LYS A 346 13.42 14.90 13.05
CA LYS A 346 12.76 14.55 14.32
C LYS A 346 11.46 13.78 14.08
N GLY A 347 10.61 14.27 13.17
CA GLY A 347 9.37 13.62 12.77
C GLY A 347 9.59 12.22 12.20
N LEU A 348 10.53 12.09 11.27
CA LEU A 348 10.90 10.82 10.64
C LEU A 348 11.46 9.81 11.64
N LYS A 349 12.41 10.21 12.51
CA LYS A 349 12.95 9.33 13.56
C LYS A 349 11.84 8.82 14.48
N LYS A 350 10.93 9.71 14.89
CA LYS A 350 9.79 9.35 15.75
C LYS A 350 8.81 8.42 15.02
N ALA A 351 8.50 8.68 13.75
CA ALA A 351 7.64 7.81 12.93
C ALA A 351 8.21 6.39 12.79
N ILE A 352 9.51 6.27 12.49
CA ILE A 352 10.21 4.99 12.35
C ILE A 352 10.22 4.23 13.68
N ALA A 353 10.52 4.92 14.78
CA ALA A 353 10.56 4.35 16.12
C ALA A 353 9.19 3.81 16.57
N ILE A 354 8.09 4.49 16.22
CA ILE A 354 6.72 4.07 16.57
C ILE A 354 6.21 2.95 15.63
N ASN A 355 6.63 2.95 14.36
CA ASN A 355 6.12 2.01 13.36
C ASN A 355 6.32 0.53 13.75
N ILE A 356 7.48 0.17 14.34
CA ILE A 356 7.78 -1.22 14.72
C ILE A 356 6.91 -1.68 15.91
N PRO A 357 6.85 -0.97 17.05
CA PRO A 357 5.93 -1.31 18.14
C PRO A 357 4.46 -1.36 17.71
N LEU A 358 4.02 -0.44 16.85
CA LEU A 358 2.64 -0.39 16.37
C LEU A 358 2.32 -1.62 15.49
N LEU A 359 3.23 -1.98 14.57
CA LEU A 359 3.13 -3.21 13.78
C LEU A 359 3.08 -4.46 14.67
N LYS A 360 3.97 -4.56 15.67
CA LYS A 360 4.03 -5.71 16.58
C LYS A 360 2.74 -5.88 17.37
N ASN A 361 2.22 -4.80 17.96
CA ASN A 361 0.99 -4.83 18.74
C ASN A 361 -0.23 -5.12 17.87
N MET A 362 -0.25 -4.65 16.62
CA MET A 362 -1.33 -4.96 15.70
C MET A 362 -1.28 -6.41 15.19
N ASN A 363 -0.09 -6.96 14.91
CA ASN A 363 0.05 -8.39 14.60
C ASN A 363 -0.50 -9.26 15.73
N LYS A 364 -0.17 -8.92 16.98
CA LYS A 364 -0.69 -9.63 18.15
C LYS A 364 -2.23 -9.56 18.23
N ALA A 365 -2.83 -8.41 17.96
CA ALA A 365 -4.30 -8.29 17.94
C ALA A 365 -4.93 -9.20 16.86
N VAL A 366 -4.33 -9.28 15.68
CA VAL A 366 -4.80 -10.17 14.59
C VAL A 366 -4.69 -11.65 15.00
N GLU A 367 -3.56 -12.05 15.60
CA GLU A 367 -3.36 -13.41 16.13
C GLU A 367 -4.40 -13.77 17.21
N MET A 368 -4.76 -12.81 18.08
CA MET A 368 -5.80 -13.03 19.09
C MET A 368 -7.19 -13.22 18.47
N TYR A 369 -7.52 -12.50 17.38
CA TYR A 369 -8.76 -12.76 16.63
C TYR A 369 -8.74 -14.09 15.89
N GLU A 370 -7.58 -14.57 15.40
CA GLU A 370 -7.48 -15.92 14.84
C GLU A 370 -7.68 -17.00 15.90
N GLU A 371 -7.12 -16.79 17.10
CA GLU A 371 -7.23 -17.73 18.21
C GLU A 371 -8.63 -17.82 18.79
N SER A 372 -9.41 -16.72 18.77
CA SER A 372 -10.80 -16.72 19.23
C SER A 372 -11.79 -17.49 18.34
N VAL A 373 -11.31 -17.98 17.18
CA VAL A 373 -12.07 -18.89 16.29
C VAL A 373 -12.03 -20.34 16.79
N LYS A 374 -11.06 -20.70 17.64
CA LYS A 374 -10.98 -22.02 18.27
C LYS A 374 -11.98 -22.13 19.40
#